data_AF-A0A951H708-F1
#
_entry.id   AF-A0A951H708-F1
#
_cell.length_a   1.000
_cell.length_b   1.000
_cell.length_c   1.000
_cell.angle_alpha   90.00
_cell.angle_beta   90.00
_cell.angle_gamma   90.00
#
_symmetry.space_group_name_H-M   'P 1'
#
loop_
_entity.id
_entity.type
_entity.pdbx_description
1 polymer ?
#
loop_
_entity_poly.entity_id
_entity_poly.type
_entity_poly.pdbx_seq_one_letter_code
_entity_poly.pdbx_strand_id
1 'polypeptide(L)' 'MPDLYLIGGPNGAGKTTIALQLLPTWGCHEFVNADSIAAALSPFDPESVALQAGVLMLKRLHDLAGKG' A
#
# COMPACT_ATOMS: atom_id res chain seq x y z
N MET A 1 5.64 14.71 -12.82
CA MET A 1 4.31 14.45 -12.23
C MET A 1 4.24 12.95 -11.97
N PRO A 2 3.93 12.50 -10.75
CA PRO A 2 3.96 11.08 -10.39
C PRO A 2 2.70 10.35 -10.90
N ASP A 3 2.85 9.07 -11.27
CA ASP A 3 1.75 8.19 -11.64
C ASP A 3 1.17 7.49 -10.40
N LEU A 4 -0.16 7.43 -10.28
CA LEU A 4 -0.87 6.74 -9.20
C LEU A 4 -1.72 5.60 -9.77
N TYR A 5 -1.38 4.38 -9.38
CA TYR A 5 -2.15 3.17 -9.72
C TYR A 5 -3.03 2.76 -8.54
N LEU A 6 -4.35 2.69 -8.76
CA LEU A 6 -5.31 2.22 -7.76
C LEU A 6 -5.91 0.88 -8.22
N ILE A 7 -5.77 -0.15 -7.38
CA ILE A 7 -6.31 -1.49 -7.64
C ILE A 7 -7.46 -1.76 -6.66
N GLY A 8 -8.69 -1.73 -7.18
CA GLY A 8 -9.93 -1.91 -6.41
C GLY A 8 -10.55 -3.31 -6.55
N GLY A 9 -11.47 -3.66 -5.65
CA GLY A 9 -12.18 -4.95 -5.63
C GLY A 9 -12.47 -5.48 -4.22
N PRO A 10 -13.30 -6.52 -4.07
CA PRO A 10 -13.68 -7.08 -2.76
C PRO A 10 -12.51 -7.78 -2.06
N ASN A 11 -12.66 -8.07 -0.76
CA ASN A 11 -11.70 -8.86 0.01
C ASN A 11 -11.55 -10.25 -0.60
N GLY A 12 -10.31 -10.74 -0.74
CA GLY A 12 -10.03 -12.02 -1.38
C GLY A 12 -10.01 -12.01 -2.92
N ALA A 13 -10.28 -10.89 -3.59
CA ALA A 13 -10.29 -10.81 -5.06
C ALA A 13 -8.89 -10.89 -5.74
N GLY A 14 -7.81 -11.02 -4.97
CA GLY A 14 -6.45 -11.09 -5.51
C GLY A 14 -5.78 -9.75 -5.83
N LYS A 15 -6.30 -8.62 -5.32
CA LYS A 15 -5.76 -7.25 -5.54
C LYS A 15 -4.26 -7.15 -5.24
N THR A 16 -3.85 -7.62 -4.05
CA THR A 16 -2.45 -7.58 -3.63
C THR A 16 -1.59 -8.48 -4.52
N THR A 17 -2.09 -9.66 -4.86
CA THR A 17 -1.40 -10.61 -5.74
C THR A 17 -1.12 -10.00 -7.10
N ILE A 18 -2.14 -9.43 -7.75
CA ILE A 18 -1.99 -8.84 -9.08
C ILE A 18 -1.14 -7.55 -9.04
N ALA A 19 -1.27 -6.75 -7.98
CA ALA A 19 -0.46 -5.55 -7.78
C ALA A 19 1.04 -5.86 -7.77
N LEU A 20 1.43 -6.87 -6.97
CA LEU A 20 2.84 -7.27 -6.82
C LEU A 20 3.41 -7.88 -8.11
N GLN A 21 2.57 -8.42 -8.98
CA GLN A 21 3.00 -8.96 -10.27
C GLN A 21 3.05 -7.89 -11.37
N LEU A 22 2.06 -7.00 -11.44
CA LEU A 22 1.94 -6.02 -12.54
C LEU A 22 2.76 -4.75 -12.31
N LEU A 23 2.73 -4.16 -11.12
CA LEU A 23 3.36 -2.86 -10.87
C LEU A 23 4.86 -2.84 -11.23
N PRO A 24 5.67 -3.88 -10.91
CA PRO A 24 7.08 -3.90 -11.32
C PRO A 24 7.26 -3.93 -12.84
N THR A 25 6.34 -4.54 -13.59
CA THR A 25 6.39 -4.58 -15.07
C THR A 25 6.09 -3.21 -15.70
N TRP A 26 5.46 -2.32 -14.95
CA TRP A 26 5.18 -0.93 -15.35
C TRP A 26 6.22 0.06 -14.79
N GLY A 27 7.30 -0.43 -14.18
CA GLY A 27 8.34 0.42 -13.57
C GLY A 27 7.91 1.05 -12.23
N CYS A 28 6.78 0.62 -11.66
CA CYS A 28 6.32 1.05 -10.35
C CYS A 28 6.88 0.11 -9.28
N HIS A 29 7.93 0.56 -8.58
CA HIS A 29 8.58 -0.22 -7.52
C HIS A 29 8.02 0.05 -6.12
N GLU A 30 7.12 1.03 -5.99
CA GLU A 30 6.53 1.45 -4.74
C GLU A 30 5.12 0.86 -4.59
N PHE A 31 4.94 -0.03 -3.61
CA PHE A 31 3.63 -0.55 -3.22
C PHE A 31 3.32 -0.11 -1.80
N VAL A 32 2.25 0.67 -1.62
CA VAL A 32 1.87 1.25 -0.32
C VAL A 32 0.47 0.76 0.04
N ASN A 33 0.35 0.00 1.13
CA ASN A 33 -0.90 -0.61 1.57
C ASN A 33 -0.98 -0.63 3.11
N ALA A 34 -2.10 -0.14 3.66
CA ALA A 34 -2.29 -0.02 5.10
C ALA A 34 -2.27 -1.38 5.83
N ASP A 35 -2.89 -2.43 5.25
CA ASP A 35 -2.94 -3.76 5.88
C ASP A 35 -1.55 -4.38 6.03
N SER A 36 -0.70 -4.22 5.00
CA SER A 36 0.69 -4.68 4.99
C SER A 36 1.53 -3.95 6.03
N ILE A 37 1.28 -2.65 6.20
CA ILE A 37 1.93 -1.83 7.22
C ILE A 37 1.46 -2.27 8.61
N ALA A 38 0.16 -2.47 8.83
CA ALA A 38 -0.39 -2.91 10.10
C ALA A 38 0.17 -4.27 10.52
N ALA A 39 0.22 -5.22 9.58
CA ALA A 39 0.81 -6.54 9.81
C ALA A 39 2.30 -6.49 10.17
N ALA A 40 3.05 -5.52 9.62
CA ALA A 40 4.45 -5.31 9.99
C ALA A 40 4.61 -4.63 11.36
N LEU A 41 3.72 -3.71 11.73
CA LEU A 41 3.75 -2.99 13.00
C LEU A 41 3.33 -3.86 14.19
N SER A 42 2.29 -4.67 14.02
CA SER A 42 1.76 -5.56 15.06
C SER A 42 1.42 -6.93 14.46
N PRO A 43 2.39 -7.85 14.31
CA PRO A 43 2.19 -9.13 13.63
C PRO A 43 1.14 -10.04 14.28
N PHE A 44 0.88 -9.87 15.58
CA PHE A 44 -0.08 -10.69 16.34
C PHE A 44 -1.43 -10.00 16.54
N ASP A 45 -1.52 -8.69 16.30
CA ASP A 45 -2.75 -7.92 16.41
C ASP A 45 -2.72 -6.69 15.48
N PRO A 46 -2.83 -6.88 14.15
CA PRO A 46 -2.77 -5.77 13.20
C PRO A 46 -3.94 -4.79 13.33
N GLU A 47 -5.11 -5.26 13.78
CA GLU A 47 -6.32 -4.46 13.88
C GLU A 47 -6.15 -3.32 14.90
N SER A 48 -5.43 -3.55 16.00
CA SER A 48 -5.18 -2.50 17.00
C SER A 48 -4.32 -1.33 16.49
N VAL A 49 -3.60 -1.51 15.38
CA VAL A 49 -2.76 -0.47 14.76
C VAL A 49 -3.29 0.00 13.41
N ALA A 50 -4.52 -0.37 13.02
CA ALA A 50 -5.09 -0.05 11.71
C ALA A 50 -5.10 1.46 11.40
N LEU A 51 -5.49 2.30 12.38
CA LEU A 51 -5.50 3.76 12.21
C LEU A 51 -4.09 4.31 11.99
N GLN A 52 -3.12 3.86 12.80
CA GLN A 52 -1.72 4.28 12.68
C GLN A 52 -1.13 3.87 11.33
N ALA A 53 -1.41 2.65 10.88
CA ALA A 53 -0.96 2.15 9.59
C ALA A 53 -1.55 2.97 8.43
N GLY A 54 -2.83 3.35 8.50
CA GLY A 54 -3.46 4.24 7.52
C GLY A 54 -2.81 5.63 7.45
N VAL A 55 -2.48 6.23 8.59
CA VAL A 55 -1.75 7.51 8.64
C VAL A 55 -0.36 7.38 8.01
N LEU A 56 0.36 6.30 8.31
CA LEU A 56 1.69 6.04 7.73
C LEU A 56 1.61 5.79 6.22
N MET A 57 0.58 5.09 5.74
CA MET A 57 0.30 4.88 4.32
C MET A 57 0.14 6.22 3.59
N LEU A 58 -0.72 7.12 4.10
CA LEU A 58 -0.94 8.44 3.51
C LEU A 58 0.33 9.30 3.52
N LYS A 59 1.08 9.27 4.62
CA LYS A 59 2.38 9.96 4.70
C LYS A 59 3.34 9.50 3.61
N ARG A 60 3.46 8.18 3.41
CA ARG A 60 4.32 7.62 2.35
C ARG A 60 3.86 8.05 0.95
N LEU A 61 2.55 8.06 0.69
CA LEU A 61 2.02 8.54 -0.60
C LEU A 61 2.37 10.02 -0.83
N HIS A 62 2.23 10.88 0.18
CA HIS A 62 2.64 12.29 0.08
C HIS A 62 4.15 12.45 -0.14
N ASP A 63 4.98 11.68 0.58
CA ASP A 63 6.44 11.71 0.40
C ASP A 63 6.83 11.30 -1.03
N LEU A 64 6.16 10.29 -1.60
CA LEU A 64 6.39 9.86 -2.98
C LEU A 64 5.89 10.89 -4.00
N ALA A 65 4.77 11.55 -3.72
CA ALA A 65 4.23 12.59 -4.59
C ALA A 65 5.09 13.86 -4.61
N GLY A 66 5.74 14.18 -3.50
CA GLY A 66 6.61 15.35 -3.34
C GLY A 66 8.06 15.16 -3.80
N LYS A 67 8.47 13.95 -4.22
CA LYS A 67 9.81 13.66 -4.75
C LYS A 67 10.04 14.13 -6.20
N GLY A 68 9.28 15.11 -6.67
CA GLY A 68 9.31 15.63 -8.05
C GLY A 68 9.99 16.99 -8.15
#